data_AF-A0A9W4MTR5-F1
#
_entry.id   AF-A0A9W4MTR5-F1
#
_cell.length_a   1.000
_cell.length_b   1.000
_cell.length_c   1.000
_cell.angle_alpha   90.00
_cell.angle_beta   90.00
_cell.angle_gamma   90.00
#
_symmetry.space_group_name_H-M   'P 1'
#
loop_
_entity.id
_entity.type
_entity.pdbx_description
1 polymer ?
#
loop_
_entity_poly.entity_id
_entity_poly.type
_entity_poly.pdbx_seq_one_letter_code
_entity_poly.pdbx_strand_id
1 'polypeptide(L)'
;MIMMGLQFCSQLDFHHSIEEQHIFPVLAKKMPEFRKELELLSQHRQIHAGLEKLEKYLEKCRSGEEDMRRDEVKRLMDGFGKVLWTHLDQEVKTLEAANMRKFWTLDEMRRLPM
;
A
#
# COMPACT_ATOMS: atom_id res chain seq x y z
N MET A 1 -13.95 -17.12 2.06
CA MET A 1 -13.91 -15.76 1.45
C MET A 1 -13.60 -14.69 2.49
N ILE A 2 -14.30 -14.65 3.64
CA ILE A 2 -14.03 -13.69 4.73
C ILE A 2 -12.56 -13.68 5.16
N MET A 3 -12.01 -14.84 5.53
CA MET A 3 -10.60 -14.96 5.96
C MET A 3 -9.59 -14.47 4.91
N MET A 4 -9.86 -14.71 3.63
CA MET A 4 -9.02 -14.25 2.53
C MET A 4 -9.04 -12.72 2.41
N GLY A 5 -10.20 -12.10 2.60
CA GLY A 5 -10.32 -10.63 2.61
C GLY A 5 -9.63 -10.00 3.82
N LEU A 6 -9.76 -10.60 5.01
CA LEU A 6 -9.05 -10.13 6.21
C LEU A 6 -7.52 -10.28 6.05
N GLN A 7 -7.07 -11.39 5.49
CA GLN A 7 -5.65 -11.59 5.19
C GLN A 7 -5.14 -10.56 4.18
N PHE A 8 -5.93 -10.23 3.14
CA PHE A 8 -5.59 -9.17 2.20
C PHE A 8 -5.44 -7.81 2.90
N CYS A 9 -6.39 -7.42 3.77
CA CYS A 9 -6.28 -6.17 4.53
C CYS A 9 -5.00 -6.12 5.37
N SER A 10 -4.74 -7.17 6.16
CA SER A 10 -3.56 -7.24 7.02
C SER A 10 -2.24 -7.21 6.24
N GLN A 11 -2.16 -7.93 5.10
CA GLN A 11 -0.93 -7.98 4.31
C GLN A 11 -0.64 -6.65 3.61
N LEU A 12 -1.65 -5.99 3.06
CA LEU A 12 -1.46 -4.72 2.37
C LEU A 12 -1.15 -3.58 3.36
N ASP A 13 -1.79 -3.60 4.53
CA ASP A 13 -1.50 -2.66 5.63
C ASP A 13 -0.05 -2.82 6.13
N PHE A 14 0.39 -4.06 6.34
CA PHE A 14 1.77 -4.36 6.75
C PHE A 14 2.79 -3.94 5.69
N HIS A 15 2.52 -4.21 4.42
CA HIS A 15 3.38 -3.82 3.29
C HIS A 15 3.66 -2.31 3.28
N HIS A 16 2.61 -1.49 3.23
CA HIS A 16 2.77 -0.03 3.24
C HIS A 16 3.42 0.47 4.54
N SER A 17 3.12 -0.16 5.69
CA SER A 17 3.76 0.20 6.97
C SER A 17 5.28 0.00 6.93
N ILE A 18 5.75 -1.11 6.34
CA ILE A 18 7.19 -1.36 6.17
C ILE A 18 7.81 -0.32 5.24
N GLU A 19 7.14 0.03 4.16
CA GLU A 19 7.62 1.04 3.22
C GLU A 19 7.81 2.40 3.89
N GLU A 20 6.77 2.88 4.59
CA GLU A 20 6.80 4.17 5.28
C GLU A 20 7.86 4.23 6.38
N GLN A 21 8.00 3.15 7.16
CA GLN A 21 8.86 3.15 8.34
C GLN A 21 10.32 2.82 8.03
N HIS A 22 10.58 2.03 6.98
CA HIS A 22 11.91 1.45 6.75
C HIS A 22 12.48 1.74 5.36
N ILE A 23 11.66 1.78 4.31
CA ILE A 23 12.15 1.90 2.93
C ILE A 23 12.22 3.36 2.48
N PHE A 24 11.10 4.08 2.55
CA PHE A 24 11.00 5.48 2.11
C PHE A 24 12.01 6.40 2.81
N PRO A 25 12.30 6.28 4.12
CA PRO A 25 13.33 7.09 4.77
C PRO A 25 14.74 6.84 4.20
N VAL A 26 15.04 5.63 3.74
CA VAL A 26 16.32 5.30 3.10
C VAL A 26 16.38 5.90 1.70
N LEU A 27 15.31 5.76 0.92
CA LEU A 27 15.21 6.31 -0.43
C LEU A 27 15.28 7.84 -0.44
N ALA A 28 14.64 8.49 0.54
CA ALA A 28 14.63 9.94 0.73
C ALA A 28 16.03 10.55 0.88
N LYS A 29 17.05 9.77 1.27
CA LYS A 29 18.44 10.25 1.35
C LYS A 29 18.97 10.73 0.00
N LYS A 30 18.53 10.12 -1.11
CA LYS A 30 19.03 10.44 -2.46
C LYS A 30 17.92 10.81 -3.45
N MET A 31 16.69 10.37 -3.22
CA MET A 31 15.57 10.59 -4.12
C MET A 31 14.67 11.70 -3.56
N PRO A 32 14.64 12.90 -4.18
CA PRO A 32 13.78 14.01 -3.74
C PRO A 32 12.29 13.64 -3.68
N GLU A 33 11.88 12.69 -4.52
CA GLU A 33 10.53 12.08 -4.60
C GLU A 33 10.12 11.29 -3.36
N PHE A 34 10.97 11.16 -2.35
CA PHE A 34 10.61 10.58 -1.04
C PHE A 34 10.81 11.57 0.13
N ARG A 35 11.28 12.81 -0.14
CA ARG A 35 11.57 13.81 0.91
C ARG A 35 10.43 14.75 1.23
N LYS A 36 9.65 15.16 0.23
CA LYS A 36 8.45 15.95 0.49
C LYS A 36 7.36 14.96 0.91
N GLU A 37 6.47 15.33 1.83
CA GLU A 37 5.29 14.52 2.11
C GLU A 37 4.48 14.43 0.81
N LEU A 38 4.69 13.33 0.11
CA LEU A 38 4.42 13.19 -1.31
C LEU A 38 3.15 12.40 -1.56
N GLU A 39 2.72 12.48 -2.81
CA GLU A 39 1.56 11.83 -3.39
C GLU A 39 1.40 10.38 -2.91
N LEU A 40 2.51 9.62 -2.81
CA LEU A 40 2.54 8.24 -2.31
C LEU A 40 2.04 8.10 -0.86
N LEU A 41 2.53 8.90 0.09
CA LEU A 41 2.05 8.88 1.49
C LEU A 41 0.57 9.29 1.58
N SER A 42 0.15 10.21 0.71
CA SER A 42 -1.27 10.60 0.63
C SER A 42 -2.15 9.46 0.08
N GLN A 43 -1.62 8.67 -0.85
CA GLN A 43 -2.28 7.48 -1.38
C GLN A 43 -2.34 6.37 -0.34
N HIS A 44 -1.24 6.09 0.38
CA HIS A 44 -1.23 5.13 1.48
C HIS A 44 -2.34 5.44 2.49
N ARG A 45 -2.43 6.69 2.97
CA ARG A 45 -3.51 7.11 3.88
C ARG A 45 -4.91 6.83 3.35
N GLN A 46 -5.15 7.08 2.07
CA GLN A 46 -6.43 6.78 1.43
C GLN A 46 -6.69 5.28 1.32
N ILE A 47 -5.66 4.49 1.04
CA ILE A 47 -5.75 3.03 0.96
C ILE A 47 -6.02 2.46 2.36
N HIS A 48 -5.27 2.84 3.41
CA HIS A 48 -5.51 2.42 4.79
C HIS A 48 -6.93 2.76 5.25
N ALA A 49 -7.44 3.95 4.94
CA ALA A 49 -8.82 4.32 5.26
C ALA A 49 -9.88 3.48 4.52
N GLY A 50 -9.55 2.97 3.33
CA GLY A 50 -10.39 2.00 2.59
C GLY A 50 -10.32 0.60 3.19
N LEU A 51 -9.11 0.13 3.52
CA LEU A 51 -8.86 -1.16 4.14
C LEU A 51 -9.54 -1.28 5.50
N GLU A 52 -9.47 -0.24 6.34
CA GLU A 52 -10.11 -0.22 7.66
C GLU A 52 -11.62 -0.44 7.54
N LYS A 53 -12.27 0.16 6.53
CA LYS A 53 -13.71 -0.02 6.28
C LYS A 53 -14.03 -1.44 5.82
N LEU A 54 -13.21 -2.00 4.93
CA LEU A 54 -13.37 -3.37 4.45
C LEU A 54 -13.14 -4.39 5.56
N GLU A 55 -12.09 -4.22 6.35
CA GLU A 55 -11.75 -5.09 7.49
C GLU A 55 -12.86 -5.08 8.53
N LYS A 56 -13.36 -3.90 8.93
CA LYS A 56 -14.49 -3.78 9.86
C LYS A 56 -15.73 -4.55 9.38
N TYR A 57 -16.07 -4.46 8.09
CA TYR A 57 -17.19 -5.20 7.53
C TYR A 57 -16.96 -6.72 7.56
N LEU A 58 -15.78 -7.17 7.14
CA LEU A 58 -15.43 -8.59 7.14
C LEU A 58 -15.34 -9.18 8.56
N GLU A 59 -14.92 -8.38 9.54
CA GLU A 59 -14.90 -8.77 10.96
C GLU A 59 -16.30 -9.00 11.52
N LYS A 60 -17.26 -8.13 11.20
CA LYS A 60 -18.68 -8.35 11.51
C LYS A 60 -19.25 -9.58 10.82
N CYS A 61 -18.85 -9.83 9.57
CA CYS A 61 -19.21 -11.05 8.87
C CYS A 61 -18.63 -12.29 9.55
N ARG A 62 -17.40 -12.19 10.06
CA ARG A 62 -16.73 -13.28 10.78
C ARG A 62 -17.41 -13.59 12.11
N SER A 63 -17.87 -12.57 12.83
CA SER A 63 -18.55 -12.73 14.13
C SER A 63 -20.00 -13.21 14.00
N GLY A 64 -20.58 -13.16 12.79
CA GLY A 64 -21.98 -13.49 12.54
C GLY A 64 -22.95 -12.34 12.84
N GLU A 65 -22.44 -11.11 13.05
CA GLU A 65 -23.28 -9.91 13.20
C GLU A 65 -23.96 -9.52 11.88
N GLU A 66 -23.29 -9.78 10.75
CA GLU A 66 -23.80 -9.49 9.41
C GLU A 66 -23.54 -10.66 8.44
N ASP A 67 -24.42 -10.88 7.47
CA ASP A 67 -24.17 -11.83 6.39
C ASP A 67 -23.26 -11.21 5.31
N MET A 68 -22.24 -11.97 4.89
CA MET A 68 -21.32 -11.51 3.86
C MET A 68 -22.01 -11.42 2.49
N ARG A 69 -22.04 -10.19 1.96
CA ARG A 69 -22.62 -9.81 0.67
C ARG A 69 -21.54 -9.41 -0.32
N ARG A 70 -21.48 -10.08 -1.46
CA ARG A 70 -20.43 -9.87 -2.48
C ARG A 70 -20.45 -8.46 -3.07
N ASP A 71 -21.64 -7.92 -3.27
CA ASP A 71 -21.88 -6.55 -3.74
C ASP A 71 -21.37 -5.51 -2.74
N GLU A 72 -21.50 -5.76 -1.44
CA GLU A 72 -20.97 -4.87 -0.39
C GLU A 72 -19.44 -4.93 -0.32
N VAL A 73 -18.85 -6.14 -0.37
CA VAL A 73 -17.39 -6.30 -0.50
C VAL A 73 -16.88 -5.53 -1.72
N LYS A 74 -17.54 -5.67 -2.87
CA LYS A 74 -17.17 -4.95 -4.09
C LYS A 74 -17.26 -3.43 -3.88
N ARG A 75 -18.36 -2.91 -3.32
CA ARG A 75 -18.54 -1.48 -3.07
C ARG A 75 -17.44 -0.91 -2.18
N LEU A 76 -17.04 -1.64 -1.14
CA LEU A 76 -15.96 -1.25 -0.23
C LEU A 76 -14.59 -1.26 -0.96
N MET A 77 -14.31 -2.30 -1.75
CA MET A 77 -13.10 -2.39 -2.56
C MET A 77 -13.02 -1.28 -3.63
N ASP A 78 -14.12 -0.97 -4.30
CA ASP A 78 -14.20 0.11 -5.29
C ASP A 78 -13.89 1.49 -4.66
N GLY A 79 -14.15 1.64 -3.36
CA GLY A 79 -13.91 2.87 -2.61
C GLY A 79 -12.44 3.29 -2.51
N PHE A 80 -11.50 2.34 -2.64
CA PHE A 80 -10.05 2.63 -2.66
C PHE A 80 -9.32 2.02 -3.85
N GLY A 81 -9.98 1.16 -4.65
CA GLY A 81 -9.34 0.42 -5.75
C GLY A 81 -8.67 1.32 -6.79
N LYS A 82 -9.30 2.44 -7.17
CA LYS A 82 -8.69 3.39 -8.13
C LYS A 82 -7.38 3.98 -7.60
N VAL A 83 -7.35 4.33 -6.31
CA VAL A 83 -6.16 4.89 -5.65
C VAL A 83 -5.08 3.81 -5.53
N LEU A 84 -5.44 2.60 -5.13
CA LEU A 84 -4.51 1.47 -5.04
C LEU A 84 -3.83 1.17 -6.38
N TRP A 85 -4.59 1.07 -7.48
CA TRP A 85 -4.00 0.83 -8.80
C TRP A 85 -3.07 1.97 -9.25
N THR A 86 -3.49 3.22 -9.04
CA THR A 86 -2.66 4.39 -9.37
C THR A 86 -1.37 4.39 -8.57
N HIS A 87 -1.46 4.07 -7.29
CA HIS A 87 -0.32 3.99 -6.36
C HIS A 87 0.70 2.96 -6.84
N LEU A 88 0.27 1.71 -7.09
CA LEU A 88 1.16 0.65 -7.57
C LEU A 88 1.85 1.02 -8.89
N ASP A 89 1.13 1.62 -9.84
CA ASP A 89 1.70 2.08 -11.11
C ASP A 89 2.76 3.18 -10.92
N GLN A 90 2.50 4.14 -10.04
CA GLN A 90 3.40 5.24 -9.76
C GLN A 90 4.63 4.78 -8.97
N GLU A 91 4.45 3.87 -8.03
CA GLU A 91 5.55 3.30 -7.26
C GLU A 91 6.50 2.53 -8.17
N VAL A 92 5.98 1.66 -9.04
CA VAL A 92 6.81 0.93 -10.01
C VAL A 92 7.60 1.90 -10.88
N LYS A 93 6.98 2.96 -11.42
CA LYS A 93 7.69 3.99 -12.21
C LYS A 93 8.75 4.74 -11.41
N THR A 94 8.52 4.95 -10.12
CA THR A 94 9.44 5.66 -9.24
C THR A 94 10.64 4.77 -8.89
N LEU A 95 10.41 3.48 -8.66
CA LEU A 95 11.41 2.50 -8.24
C LEU A 95 12.00 1.66 -9.39
N GLU A 96 11.58 1.90 -10.63
CA GLU A 96 12.11 1.17 -11.78
C GLU A 96 13.61 1.38 -11.95
N ALA A 97 14.27 0.41 -12.58
CA ALA A 97 15.72 0.41 -12.74
C ALA A 97 16.24 1.69 -13.42
N ALA A 98 15.51 2.25 -14.38
CA ALA A 98 15.89 3.47 -15.08
C ALA A 98 15.91 4.70 -14.14
N ASN A 99 14.95 4.81 -13.22
CA ASN A 99 14.92 5.91 -12.26
C ASN A 99 15.94 5.69 -11.13
N MET A 100 16.02 4.47 -10.59
CA MET A 100 16.96 4.12 -9.52
C MET A 100 18.43 4.39 -9.90
N ARG A 101 18.82 4.07 -11.14
CA ARG A 101 20.17 4.30 -11.67
C ARG A 101 20.58 5.77 -11.73
N LYS A 102 19.64 6.72 -11.68
CA LYS A 102 19.94 8.15 -11.61
C LYS A 102 20.52 8.56 -10.25
N PHE A 103 20.21 7.80 -9.19
CA PHE A 103 20.52 8.16 -7.80
C PHE A 103 21.44 7.15 -7.10
N TRP A 104 21.43 5.89 -7.53
CA TRP A 104 22.09 4.79 -6.84
C TRP A 104 23.07 4.05 -7.76
N THR A 105 24.24 3.74 -7.23
CA THR A 105 25.16 2.77 -7.86
C THR A 105 24.72 1.34 -7.58
N LEU A 106 25.21 0.37 -8.36
CA LEU A 106 24.91 -1.05 -8.13
C LEU A 106 25.34 -1.53 -6.74
N ASP A 107 26.50 -1.09 -6.25
CA ASP A 107 26.98 -1.50 -4.92
C ASP A 107 26.17 -0.89 -3.78
N GLU A 108 25.60 0.30 -3.97
CA GLU A 108 24.68 0.88 -3.00
C GLU A 108 23.31 0.19 -3.03
N MET A 109 22.79 -0.13 -4.21
CA MET A 109 21.52 -0.87 -4.34
C MET A 109 21.57 -2.22 -3.63
N ARG A 110 22.70 -2.94 -3.71
CA ARG A 110 22.92 -4.23 -3.00
C ARG A 110 22.87 -4.12 -1.47
N ARG A 111 22.96 -2.90 -0.92
CA ARG A 111 22.96 -2.63 0.52
C ARG A 111 21.65 -2.00 0.99
N LEU A 112 20.69 -1.77 0.08
CA LEU A 112 19.36 -1.30 0.47
C LEU A 112 18.66 -2.37 1.31
N PRO A 113 17.93 -1.98 2.36
CA PRO A 113 17.21 -2.91 3.22
C PRO A 113 15.87 -3.29 2.57
N MET A 114 15.93 -4.02 1.45
CA MET A 114 14.78 -4.42 0.63
C MET A 114 14.64 -5.93 0.60
#